data_AF-A0A2W2DE23-F1
#
_entry.id   AF-A0A2W2DE23-F1
#
_cell.length_a   1.000
_cell.length_b   1.000
_cell.length_c   1.000
_cell.angle_alpha   90.00
_cell.angle_beta   90.00
_cell.angle_gamma   90.00
#
_symmetry.space_group_name_H-M   'P 1'
#
loop_
_entity.id
_entity.type
_entity.pdbx_description
1 polymer ?
#
loop_
_entity_poly.entity_id
_entity_poly.type
_entity_poly.pdbx_seq_one_letter_code
_entity_poly.pdbx_strand_id
1 'polypeptide(L)'
;MDTFDVILAARSNRDLKPEEFERQVAMIRPLMDWDAAASTWRSRLSGSRPQHVTEVINTLFEAARVYGTAVTMQVVPAQEADRAATPD
;
A
#
# COMPACT_ATOMS: atom_id res chain seq x y z
N MET A 1 -17.97 -17.25 2.30
CA MET A 1 -17.59 -16.24 1.30
C MET A 1 -16.09 -16.17 1.38
N ASP A 2 -15.38 -16.61 0.34
CA ASP A 2 -13.92 -16.57 0.31
C ASP A 2 -13.49 -15.10 0.33
N THR A 3 -12.89 -14.69 1.44
CA THR A 3 -12.36 -13.33 1.58
C THR A 3 -10.99 -13.29 0.93
N PHE A 4 -10.71 -12.22 0.20
CA PHE A 4 -9.38 -11.90 -0.29
C PHE A 4 -8.78 -10.78 0.56
N ASP A 5 -7.46 -10.74 0.64
CA ASP A 5 -6.75 -9.55 1.10
C ASP A 5 -6.10 -8.86 -0.11
N VAL A 6 -5.83 -7.57 0.05
CA VAL A 6 -5.14 -6.76 -0.93
C VAL A 6 -3.83 -6.29 -0.32
N ILE A 7 -2.72 -6.72 -0.92
CA ILE A 7 -1.40 -6.22 -0.59
C ILE A 7 -1.10 -5.04 -1.52
N LEU A 8 -0.79 -3.90 -0.92
CA LEU A 8 -0.42 -2.68 -1.62
C LEU A 8 1.03 -2.35 -1.33
N ALA A 9 1.75 -1.93 -2.36
CA ALA A 9 3.06 -1.32 -2.24
C ALA A 9 3.07 0.03 -2.96
N ALA A 10 3.66 1.06 -2.36
CA ALA A 10 3.83 2.37 -2.97
C ALA A 10 5.27 2.85 -2.85
N ARG A 11 5.84 3.33 -3.95
CA ARG A 11 7.17 3.93 -4.00
C ARG A 11 7.03 5.43 -4.25
N SER A 12 7.52 6.22 -3.30
CA SER A 12 7.56 7.68 -3.41
C SER A 12 8.43 8.10 -4.59
N ASN A 13 8.04 9.19 -5.25
CA ASN A 13 8.78 9.78 -6.35
C ASN A 13 9.87 10.69 -5.77
N ARG A 14 11.12 10.26 -5.87
CA ARG A 14 12.26 10.98 -5.27
C ARG A 14 12.76 12.15 -6.12
N ASP A 15 12.23 12.32 -7.32
CA ASP A 15 12.62 13.41 -8.24
C ASP A 15 11.78 14.69 -8.02
N LEU A 16 10.82 14.66 -7.09
CA LEU A 16 10.01 15.82 -6.71
C LEU A 16 10.83 16.88 -5.97
N LYS A 17 10.33 18.12 -5.99
CA LYS A 17 10.84 19.17 -5.10
C LYS A 17 10.58 18.77 -3.64
N PRO A 18 11.41 19.22 -2.68
CA PRO A 18 11.28 18.84 -1.27
C PRO A 18 9.87 19.02 -0.70
N GLU A 19 9.21 20.16 -0.95
CA GLU A 19 7.85 20.42 -0.46
C GLU A 19 6.79 19.49 -1.08
N GLU A 20 6.93 19.14 -2.35
CA GLU A 20 6.02 18.23 -3.05
C GLU A 20 6.24 16.79 -2.56
N PHE A 21 7.49 16.42 -2.31
CA PHE A 21 7.84 15.13 -1.72
C PHE A 21 7.27 14.99 -0.30
N GLU A 22 7.38 16.02 0.54
CA GLU A 22 6.79 16.02 1.88
C GLU A 22 5.26 15.87 1.83
N ARG A 23 4.59 16.53 0.88
CA ARG A 23 3.15 16.37 0.67
C ARG A 23 2.77 14.98 0.18
N GLN A 24 3.56 14.40 -0.73
CA GLN A 24 3.38 13.01 -1.17
C GLN A 24 3.48 12.05 0.02
N VAL A 25 4.53 12.19 0.84
CA VAL A 25 4.74 11.34 2.03
C VAL A 25 3.62 11.54 3.04
N ALA A 26 3.18 12.78 3.30
CA ALA A 26 2.09 13.07 4.22
C ALA A 26 0.75 12.45 3.77
N MET A 27 0.52 12.30 2.47
CA MET A 27 -0.67 11.63 1.92
C MET A 27 -0.63 10.10 2.09
N ILE A 28 0.55 9.48 1.96
CA ILE A 28 0.68 8.01 1.98
C ILE A 28 0.86 7.46 3.40
N ARG A 29 1.64 8.16 4.24
CA ARG A 29 2.04 7.72 5.58
C ARG A 29 0.89 7.30 6.50
N PRO A 30 -0.30 7.95 6.51
CA PRO A 30 -1.40 7.52 7.36
C PRO A 30 -2.02 6.17 6.99
N LEU A 31 -1.77 5.69 5.76
CA LEU A 31 -2.45 4.53 5.18
C LEU A 31 -1.56 3.29 5.09
N MET A 32 -0.24 3.46 5.19
CA MET A 32 0.74 2.43 4.90
C MET A 32 1.91 2.51 5.87
N ASP A 33 2.48 1.35 6.19
CA ASP A 33 3.69 1.24 6.98
C ASP A 33 4.92 1.36 6.09
N TRP A 34 5.99 1.93 6.63
CA TRP A 34 7.26 2.00 5.92
C TRP A 34 8.03 0.69 6.03
N ASP A 35 8.27 0.02 4.90
CA ASP A 35 9.17 -1.12 4.78
C ASP A 35 10.59 -0.60 4.44
N ALA A 36 11.45 -0.55 5.46
CA ALA A 36 12.82 -0.08 5.32
C ALA A 36 13.68 -0.99 4.44
N ALA A 37 13.42 -2.30 4.42
CA ALA A 37 14.21 -3.26 3.64
C ALA A 37 13.96 -3.09 2.14
N ALA A 38 12.70 -2.90 1.76
CA ALA A 38 12.32 -2.62 0.38
C ALA A 38 12.45 -1.13 0.00
N SER A 39 12.59 -0.24 0.99
CA SER A 39 12.47 1.21 0.80
C SER A 39 11.15 1.61 0.11
N THR A 40 10.05 1.00 0.55
CA THR A 40 8.70 1.20 0.02
C THR A 40 7.67 1.31 1.13
N TRP A 41 6.56 1.97 0.86
CA TRP A 41 5.37 1.89 1.71
C TRP A 41 4.63 0.58 1.43
N ARG A 42 4.16 -0.10 2.47
CA ARG A 42 3.44 -1.37 2.34
C ARG A 42 2.23 -1.40 3.26
N SER A 43 1.14 -2.00 2.77
CA SER A 43 -0.05 -2.26 3.58
C SER A 43 -0.73 -3.54 3.11
N ARG A 44 -1.39 -4.23 4.04
CA ARG A 44 -2.26 -5.38 3.75
C ARG A 44 -3.66 -5.05 4.24
N LEU A 45 -4.59 -4.95 3.32
CA LEU A 45 -5.98 -4.61 3.60
C LEU A 45 -6.86 -5.85 3.50
N SER A 46 -7.74 -6.04 4.47
CA SER A 46 -8.71 -7.13 4.39
C SER A 46 -9.85 -6.77 3.45
N GLY A 47 -10.14 -7.64 2.48
CA GLY A 47 -11.30 -7.52 1.58
C GLY A 47 -12.64 -7.65 2.30
N SER A 48 -12.64 -8.06 3.58
CA SER A 48 -13.82 -8.00 4.46
C SER A 48 -14.27 -6.56 4.78
N ARG A 49 -13.43 -5.56 4.50
CA ARG A 49 -13.71 -4.12 4.71
C ARG A 49 -13.61 -3.35 3.38
N PRO A 50 -14.55 -3.52 2.45
CA PRO A 50 -14.43 -3.00 1.08
C PRO A 50 -14.39 -1.47 1.01
N GLN A 51 -15.06 -0.76 1.93
CA GLN A 51 -15.00 0.70 2.00
C GLN A 51 -13.58 1.19 2.30
N HIS A 52 -12.94 0.58 3.31
CA HIS A 52 -11.56 0.91 3.67
C HIS A 52 -10.58 0.58 2.53
N VAL A 53 -10.76 -0.55 1.85
CA VAL A 53 -9.96 -0.90 0.66
C VAL A 53 -10.10 0.17 -0.42
N THR A 54 -11.32 0.60 -0.70
CA THR A 54 -11.61 1.61 -1.72
C THR A 54 -10.99 2.97 -1.38
N GLU A 55 -11.11 3.41 -0.12
CA GLU A 55 -10.53 4.67 0.36
C GLU A 55 -9.01 4.71 0.22
N VAL A 56 -8.32 3.63 0.64
CA VAL A 56 -6.86 3.53 0.54
C VAL A 56 -6.44 3.51 -0.93
N ILE A 57 -7.08 2.68 -1.76
CA ILE A 57 -6.76 2.58 -3.18
C ILE A 57 -6.94 3.95 -3.87
N ASN A 58 -8.07 4.62 -3.67
CA ASN A 58 -8.31 5.93 -4.28
C ASN A 58 -7.26 6.96 -3.88
N THR A 59 -6.86 6.98 -2.60
CA THR A 59 -5.82 7.90 -2.12
C THR A 59 -4.47 7.61 -2.75
N LEU A 60 -4.09 6.34 -2.91
CA LEU A 60 -2.84 5.96 -3.57
C LEU A 60 -2.84 6.28 -5.07
N PHE A 61 -3.96 6.08 -5.75
CA PHE A 61 -4.10 6.48 -7.16
C PHE A 61 -4.08 8.01 -7.34
N GLU A 62 -4.64 8.77 -6.40
CA GLU A 62 -4.50 10.22 -6.41
C GLU A 62 -3.05 10.65 -6.16
N ALA A 63 -2.34 10.01 -5.23
CA ALA A 63 -0.91 10.25 -5.04
C ALA A 63 -0.10 9.91 -6.30
N ALA A 64 -0.46 8.84 -7.01
CA ALA A 64 0.14 8.49 -8.28
C ALA A 64 -0.11 9.56 -9.35
N ARG A 65 -1.35 10.05 -9.45
CA ARG A 65 -1.77 11.09 -10.40
C ARG A 65 -1.07 12.43 -10.16
N VAL A 66 -0.99 12.86 -8.90
CA VAL A 66 -0.49 14.20 -8.54
C VAL A 66 1.04 14.23 -8.40
N TYR A 67 1.62 13.19 -7.81
CA TYR A 67 3.04 13.17 -7.41
C TYR A 67 3.88 12.13 -8.14
N GLY A 68 3.28 11.30 -9.01
CA GLY A 68 4.00 10.24 -9.71
C GLY A 68 4.40 9.08 -8.79
N THR A 69 3.69 8.85 -7.68
CA THR A 69 3.86 7.66 -6.84
C THR A 69 3.68 6.39 -7.68
N ALA A 70 4.64 5.46 -7.64
CA ALA A 70 4.47 4.16 -8.28
C ALA A 70 3.71 3.23 -7.33
N VAL A 71 2.59 2.66 -7.77
CA VAL A 71 1.72 1.80 -6.96
C VAL A 71 1.67 0.40 -7.56
N THR A 72 1.83 -0.62 -6.71
CA THR A 72 1.63 -2.03 -7.06
C THR A 72 0.55 -2.61 -6.17
N MET A 73 -0.35 -3.39 -6.76
CA MET A 73 -1.46 -4.05 -6.06
C MET A 73 -1.43 -5.55 -6.36
N GLN A 74 -1.59 -6.35 -5.32
CA GLN A 74 -1.73 -7.80 -5.42
C GLN A 74 -2.94 -8.25 -4.61
N VAL A 75 -3.84 -9.00 -5.23
CA VAL A 75 -4.95 -9.67 -4.54
C VAL A 75 -4.48 -11.05 -4.14
N VAL A 76 -4.65 -11.41 -2.87
CA VAL A 76 -4.26 -12.72 -2.33
C VAL A 76 -5.44 -13.37 -1.61
N PRO A 77 -5.57 -14.71 -1.61
CA PRO A 77 -6.52 -15.40 -0.74
C PRO A 77 -6.24 -15.06 0.73
N ALA A 78 -7.28 -14.78 1.54
CA ALA A 78 -7.08 -14.44 2.96
C ALA A 78 -6.43 -15.58 3.76
N GLN A 79 -6.50 -16.83 3.27
CA GLN A 79 -6.05 -18.04 3.97
C GLN A 79 -4.54 -18.34 3.85
N GLU A 80 -3.81 -17.71 2.92
CA GLU A 80 -2.40 -18.08 2.63
C GLU A 80 -1.34 -17.46 3.57
N ALA A 81 -1.73 -16.71 4.60
CA ALA A 81 -0.78 -15.98 5.46
C ALA A 81 -0.15 -16.81 6.59
N ASP A 82 -0.77 -17.90 7.03
CA ASP A 82 -0.34 -18.63 8.24
C ASP A 82 0.73 -19.70 7.93
N ARG A 83 0.81 -20.19 6.69
CA ARG A 83 1.73 -21.30 6.32
C ARG A 83 3.19 -20.86 6.18
N ALA A 84 3.48 -19.55 6.13
CA ALA A 84 4.86 -19.05 6.02
C ALA A 84 5.58 -18.89 7.38
N ALA A 85 4.89 -19.13 8.50
CA ALA A 85 5.43 -18.92 9.85
C ALA A 85 5.82 -20.22 10.59
N THR A 86 5.68 -21.39 9.96
CA THR A 86 6.12 -22.67 10.53
C THR A 86 7.29 -23.23 9.71
N PRO A 87 8.54 -23.13 10.19
CA PRO A 87 9.60 -23.99 9.67
C PRO A 87 9.33 -25.42 10.15
N ASP A 88 9.40 -26.39 9.23
CA ASP A 88 9.56 -27.83 9.53
C ASP A 88 10.84 -28.06 10.36
#